data_AF-A0A501X828-F1
#
_entry.id   AF-A0A501X828-F1
#
_cell.length_a   1.000
_cell.length_b   1.000
_cell.length_c   1.000
_cell.angle_alpha   90.00
_cell.angle_beta   90.00
_cell.angle_gamma   90.00
#
_symmetry.space_group_name_H-M   'P 1'
#
loop_
_entity.id
_entity.type
_entity.pdbx_description
1 polymer ?
#
loop_
_entity_poly.entity_id
_entity_poly.type
_entity_poly.pdbx_seq_one_letter_code
_entity_poly.pdbx_strand_id
1 'polypeptide(L)'
;MPKNKKMALIFAALATAAMTAGIVATALINPNNNARKQLEDKIKIAKDLLNDPDLSPEKAKELEDQIDKAKKTLKDENSSKENLQDANNKLNDVINQAKENIEVNKQTKLDKQNLENLIKEIKEWNQANMANIAGLAKESQSLADVVSTVEKDNENLDIAKIAKQKETLEQAWAKAKKEKADYDRALSTLKDQIDKANKLLKEKLAQDPNSTALQSARDDLQAAVAKAMDYQNDDLNGLNDKNIKLSEAIKQAEQQLKNYDIRKTELIENLKSAITLSKRWIKDEIENLPAFSNQKNELESKIDKAESYLEKKFEDMTIKELEQLNNDVYNYWSNVKYDKGQYDKKIAELEQKIQLANNQANKMTDPALENAKVELEAAINKANEAKNQSSLNQLPNDISDLQSAIDKANQAMEDLKNQKTNLANEIKDKLAKMEKTFADKNTSENKYPEAYDFGHNEIEQVTNQLNNLDNLTLEDLNNIDSSLNLINDKFNSKVDIKDGEDLVNKMSDPALNNAKTSLQSAIDKMKEVLANNKASESEINEADKKLKAAIQVN
;
A
#
# COMPACT_ATOMS: atom_id res chain seq x y z
N MET A 1 -10.74 -17.69 -56.49
CA MET A 1 -11.27 -17.54 -57.86
C MET A 1 -12.44 -18.49 -58.08
N PRO A 2 -13.64 -17.99 -58.43
CA PRO A 2 -14.70 -18.78 -59.05
C PRO A 2 -14.77 -18.53 -60.57
N LYS A 3 -15.15 -19.60 -61.29
CA LYS A 3 -15.89 -19.69 -62.57
C LYS A 3 -15.80 -18.53 -63.58
N ASN A 4 -15.36 -18.85 -64.81
CA ASN A 4 -16.12 -18.65 -66.06
C ASN A 4 -15.25 -19.09 -67.26
N LYS A 5 -15.67 -20.12 -68.00
CA LYS A 5 -16.43 -20.08 -69.27
C LYS A 5 -15.52 -20.14 -70.50
N LYS A 6 -15.66 -21.27 -71.20
CA LYS A 6 -15.88 -21.40 -72.66
C LYS A 6 -15.33 -20.25 -73.52
N MET A 7 -14.32 -20.54 -74.32
CA MET A 7 -14.28 -20.05 -75.70
C MET A 7 -13.96 -21.20 -76.64
N ALA A 8 -14.93 -21.51 -77.48
CA ALA A 8 -14.77 -22.29 -78.69
C ALA A 8 -14.03 -21.43 -79.72
N LEU A 9 -13.02 -21.99 -80.38
CA LEU A 9 -12.56 -21.49 -81.68
C LEU A 9 -12.29 -22.69 -82.58
N ILE A 10 -13.32 -22.93 -83.39
CA ILE A 10 -13.33 -23.71 -84.61
C ILE A 10 -12.36 -23.03 -85.58
N PHE A 11 -11.43 -23.79 -86.15
CA PHE A 11 -10.93 -23.53 -87.51
C PHE A 11 -11.10 -24.81 -88.32
N ALA A 12 -12.19 -24.83 -89.09
CA ALA A 12 -12.38 -25.71 -90.20
C ALA A 12 -11.66 -25.12 -91.42
N ALA A 13 -10.90 -25.95 -92.13
CA ALA A 13 -10.63 -25.79 -93.56
C ALA A 13 -10.37 -27.19 -94.14
N LEU A 14 -11.43 -27.99 -94.21
CA LEU A 14 -11.56 -29.11 -95.12
C LEU A 14 -12.37 -28.62 -96.33
N ALA A 15 -12.00 -29.10 -97.52
CA ALA A 15 -12.66 -28.90 -98.83
C ALA A 15 -12.34 -27.54 -99.51
N THR A 16 -12.16 -27.39 -100.83
CA THR A 16 -12.41 -28.24 -102.00
C THR A 16 -11.65 -27.65 -103.20
N ALA A 17 -11.07 -28.45 -104.08
CA ALA A 17 -11.00 -28.21 -105.54
C ALA A 17 -10.28 -29.37 -106.22
N ALA A 18 -10.67 -29.93 -107.36
CA ALA A 18 -11.93 -29.99 -108.08
C ALA A 18 -11.75 -31.19 -109.03
N MET A 19 -12.57 -32.22 -108.91
CA MET A 19 -12.73 -33.24 -109.95
C MET A 19 -13.80 -32.75 -110.93
N THR A 20 -13.43 -32.61 -112.20
CA THR A 20 -14.29 -32.73 -113.38
C THR A 20 -13.33 -32.75 -114.59
N ALA A 21 -13.08 -33.93 -115.18
CA ALA A 21 -13.69 -34.36 -116.44
C ALA A 21 -13.60 -33.26 -117.52
N GLY A 22 -12.89 -33.39 -118.62
CA GLY A 22 -12.17 -34.49 -119.25
C GLY A 22 -11.91 -34.05 -120.69
N ILE A 23 -10.87 -34.58 -121.33
CA ILE A 23 -10.89 -35.08 -122.71
C ILE A 23 -9.54 -35.76 -122.93
N VAL A 24 -9.68 -37.00 -123.40
CA VAL A 24 -8.67 -38.00 -123.65
C VAL A 24 -7.74 -37.53 -124.77
N ALA A 25 -6.43 -37.49 -124.47
CA ALA A 25 -5.39 -37.60 -125.47
C ALA A 25 -4.51 -38.80 -125.10
N THR A 26 -4.68 -39.83 -125.90
CA THR A 26 -4.05 -41.14 -125.87
C THR A 26 -2.53 -41.04 -125.85
N ALA A 27 -1.91 -41.47 -124.75
CA ALA A 27 -0.55 -42.01 -124.75
C ALA A 27 -0.50 -43.09 -123.65
N LEU A 28 -0.03 -44.28 -123.99
CA LEU A 28 0.21 -45.39 -123.08
C LEU A 28 1.23 -44.96 -122.01
N ILE A 29 0.75 -44.44 -120.87
CA ILE A 29 1.61 -44.08 -119.73
C ILE A 29 1.85 -45.36 -118.93
N ASN A 30 3.06 -45.87 -119.04
CA ASN A 30 3.58 -46.96 -118.22
C ASN A 30 3.32 -46.64 -116.72
N PRO A 31 2.61 -47.48 -115.95
CA PRO A 31 2.35 -47.29 -114.51
C PRO A 31 3.62 -47.04 -113.70
N ASN A 32 4.77 -47.49 -114.20
CA ASN A 32 6.09 -47.25 -113.61
C ASN A 32 6.53 -45.77 -113.72
N ASN A 33 6.09 -44.99 -114.71
CA ASN A 33 6.52 -43.60 -114.90
C ASN A 33 5.98 -42.67 -113.80
N ASN A 34 4.75 -42.88 -113.33
CA ASN A 34 4.18 -42.08 -112.23
C ASN A 34 4.83 -42.43 -110.88
N ALA A 35 5.08 -43.71 -110.62
CA ALA A 35 5.78 -44.16 -109.41
C ALA A 35 7.25 -43.69 -109.37
N ARG A 36 7.94 -43.69 -110.53
CA ARG A 36 9.28 -43.10 -110.69
C ARG A 36 9.29 -41.61 -110.36
N LYS A 37 8.35 -40.83 -110.92
CA LYS A 37 8.24 -39.39 -110.65
C LYS A 37 8.01 -39.09 -109.16
N GLN A 38 7.11 -39.85 -108.50
CA GLN A 38 6.88 -39.71 -107.06
C GLN A 38 8.15 -40.01 -106.23
N LEU A 39 8.90 -41.04 -106.61
CA LEU A 39 10.17 -41.37 -105.95
C LEU A 39 11.25 -40.30 -106.19
N GLU A 40 11.32 -39.71 -107.39
CA GLU A 40 12.18 -38.57 -107.72
C GLU A 40 11.88 -37.34 -106.86
N ASP A 41 10.59 -36.99 -106.74
CA ASP A 41 10.15 -35.86 -105.92
C ASP A 41 10.50 -36.07 -104.44
N LYS A 42 10.36 -37.31 -103.92
CA LYS A 42 10.78 -37.63 -102.54
C LYS A 42 12.28 -37.63 -102.35
N ILE A 43 13.07 -38.10 -103.33
CA ILE A 43 14.53 -37.99 -103.30
C ILE A 43 14.96 -36.52 -103.21
N LYS A 44 14.25 -35.61 -103.90
CA LYS A 44 14.51 -34.17 -103.80
C LYS A 44 14.21 -33.64 -102.40
N ILE A 45 13.04 -33.94 -101.83
CA ILE A 45 12.66 -33.55 -100.46
C ILE A 45 13.67 -34.07 -99.43
N ALA A 46 14.10 -35.33 -99.57
CA ALA A 46 15.09 -35.93 -98.69
C ALA A 46 16.46 -35.23 -98.77
N LYS A 47 16.89 -34.82 -99.97
CA LYS A 47 18.11 -34.04 -100.14
C LYS A 47 18.02 -32.64 -99.53
N ASP A 48 16.86 -32.01 -99.60
CA ASP A 48 16.65 -30.68 -98.98
C ASP A 48 16.77 -30.79 -97.44
N LEU A 49 16.24 -31.87 -96.85
CA LEU A 49 16.37 -32.14 -95.40
C LEU A 49 17.80 -32.41 -94.95
N LEU A 50 18.67 -32.99 -95.78
CA LEU A 50 20.09 -33.18 -95.46
C LEU A 50 20.84 -31.86 -95.23
N ASN A 51 20.30 -30.74 -95.71
CA ASN A 51 20.88 -29.42 -95.49
C ASN A 51 20.30 -28.71 -94.24
N ASP A 52 19.36 -29.31 -93.51
CA ASP A 52 18.83 -28.71 -92.28
C ASP A 52 19.90 -28.86 -91.16
N PRO A 53 20.35 -27.75 -90.55
CA PRO A 53 21.42 -27.77 -89.55
C PRO A 53 21.04 -28.49 -88.25
N ASP A 54 19.74 -28.72 -88.02
CA ASP A 54 19.23 -29.41 -86.85
C ASP A 54 18.99 -30.91 -87.12
N LEU A 55 19.34 -31.44 -88.30
CA LEU A 55 19.31 -32.88 -88.56
C LEU A 55 20.51 -33.56 -87.88
N SER A 56 20.26 -34.57 -87.04
CA SER A 56 21.34 -35.30 -86.37
C SER A 56 22.24 -36.05 -87.35
N PRO A 57 23.55 -36.22 -87.07
CA PRO A 57 24.47 -36.97 -87.94
C PRO A 57 24.02 -38.40 -88.21
N GLU A 58 23.38 -39.05 -87.23
CA GLU A 58 22.85 -40.41 -87.35
C GLU A 58 21.66 -40.47 -88.32
N LYS A 59 20.71 -39.52 -88.22
CA LYS A 59 19.58 -39.45 -89.15
C LYS A 59 19.95 -38.90 -90.51
N ALA A 60 20.95 -38.03 -90.60
CA ALA A 60 21.53 -37.61 -91.87
C ALA A 60 22.11 -38.81 -92.63
N LYS A 61 22.90 -39.65 -91.95
CA LYS A 61 23.45 -40.88 -92.53
C LYS A 61 22.38 -41.89 -92.95
N GLU A 62 21.36 -42.10 -92.12
CA GLU A 62 20.24 -42.99 -92.46
C GLU A 62 19.44 -42.48 -93.67
N LEU A 63 19.23 -41.16 -93.74
CA LEU A 63 18.57 -40.51 -94.87
C LEU A 63 19.42 -40.58 -96.15
N GLU A 64 20.74 -40.40 -96.06
CA GLU A 64 21.70 -40.60 -97.16
C GLU A 64 21.67 -42.03 -97.70
N ASP A 65 21.80 -43.03 -96.82
CA ASP A 65 21.76 -44.45 -97.18
C ASP A 65 20.44 -44.82 -97.87
N GLN A 66 19.33 -44.27 -97.38
CA GLN A 66 18.00 -44.54 -97.94
C GLN A 66 17.77 -43.79 -99.26
N ILE A 67 18.30 -42.57 -99.41
CA ILE A 67 18.35 -41.84 -100.69
C ILE A 67 19.13 -42.65 -101.73
N ASP A 68 20.27 -43.23 -101.37
CA ASP A 68 21.10 -43.97 -102.31
C ASP A 68 20.46 -45.31 -102.73
N LYS A 69 19.78 -46.00 -101.81
CA LYS A 69 18.92 -47.14 -102.15
C LYS A 69 17.78 -46.74 -103.09
N ALA A 70 17.09 -45.63 -102.80
CA ALA A 70 16.01 -45.11 -103.64
C ALA A 70 16.50 -44.72 -105.05
N LYS A 71 17.67 -44.06 -105.17
CA LYS A 71 18.32 -43.75 -106.46
C LYS A 71 18.67 -45.02 -107.23
N LYS A 72 19.14 -46.08 -106.55
CA LYS A 72 19.49 -47.36 -107.19
C LYS A 72 18.25 -48.03 -107.78
N THR A 73 17.14 -48.07 -107.04
CA THR A 73 15.85 -48.58 -107.52
C THR A 73 15.27 -47.73 -108.66
N LEU A 74 15.46 -46.41 -108.62
CA LEU A 74 15.02 -45.50 -109.67
C LEU A 74 15.79 -45.70 -110.99
N LYS A 75 17.10 -45.98 -110.93
CA LYS A 75 17.97 -46.19 -112.10
C LYS A 75 17.78 -47.55 -112.78
N ASP A 76 17.22 -48.53 -112.08
CA ASP A 76 16.92 -49.85 -112.66
C ASP A 76 15.66 -49.75 -113.55
N GLU A 77 15.85 -49.72 -114.87
CA GLU A 77 14.77 -49.59 -115.87
C GLU A 77 13.72 -50.72 -115.78
N ASN A 78 14.09 -51.88 -115.21
CA ASN A 78 13.23 -53.05 -115.04
C ASN A 78 12.54 -53.13 -113.67
N SER A 79 12.78 -52.17 -112.77
CA SER A 79 12.14 -52.17 -111.45
C SER A 79 10.61 -52.14 -111.54
N SER A 80 9.97 -53.07 -110.83
CA SER A 80 8.52 -53.19 -110.80
C SER A 80 7.88 -51.98 -110.11
N LYS A 81 6.61 -51.70 -110.43
CA LYS A 81 5.81 -50.69 -109.74
C LYS A 81 5.82 -50.88 -108.22
N GLU A 82 5.76 -52.13 -107.78
CA GLU A 82 5.76 -52.51 -106.37
C GLU A 82 7.12 -52.20 -105.70
N ASN A 83 8.24 -52.47 -106.38
CA ASN A 83 9.58 -52.12 -105.88
C ASN A 83 9.80 -50.60 -105.79
N LEU A 84 9.31 -49.85 -106.77
CA LEU A 84 9.34 -48.38 -106.75
C LEU A 84 8.49 -47.82 -105.61
N GLN A 85 7.33 -48.43 -105.34
CA GLN A 85 6.43 -47.99 -104.28
C GLN A 85 6.95 -48.36 -102.87
N ASP A 86 7.56 -49.52 -102.71
CA ASP A 86 8.25 -49.92 -101.47
C ASP A 86 9.44 -48.98 -101.15
N ALA A 87 10.28 -48.68 -102.15
CA ALA A 87 11.36 -47.70 -102.00
C ALA A 87 10.83 -46.30 -101.63
N ASN A 88 9.70 -45.89 -102.24
CA ASN A 88 9.02 -44.63 -101.97
C ASN A 88 8.41 -44.57 -100.56
N ASN A 89 7.90 -45.68 -100.05
CA ASN A 89 7.35 -45.76 -98.69
C ASN A 89 8.48 -45.76 -97.65
N LYS A 90 9.52 -46.57 -97.83
CA LYS A 90 10.69 -46.59 -96.95
C LYS A 90 11.41 -45.25 -96.89
N LEU A 91 11.58 -44.57 -98.03
CA LEU A 91 12.13 -43.22 -98.04
C LEU A 91 11.21 -42.22 -97.33
N ASN A 92 9.89 -42.37 -97.45
CA ASN A 92 8.92 -41.53 -96.74
C ASN A 92 9.00 -41.67 -95.23
N ASP A 93 9.17 -42.90 -94.76
CA ASP A 93 9.26 -43.20 -93.33
C ASP A 93 10.51 -42.57 -92.75
N VAL A 94 11.65 -42.69 -93.44
CA VAL A 94 12.90 -42.03 -93.03
C VAL A 94 12.81 -40.49 -93.15
N ILE A 95 12.12 -39.95 -94.16
CA ILE A 95 11.81 -38.51 -94.26
C ILE A 95 11.00 -38.03 -93.05
N ASN A 96 9.96 -38.77 -92.65
CA ASN A 96 9.11 -38.41 -91.51
C ASN A 96 9.90 -38.46 -90.20
N GLN A 97 10.71 -39.51 -90.00
CA GLN A 97 11.62 -39.62 -88.85
C GLN A 97 12.67 -38.50 -88.84
N ALA A 98 13.19 -38.09 -89.99
CA ALA A 98 14.12 -36.97 -90.10
C ALA A 98 13.44 -35.63 -89.74
N LYS A 99 12.20 -35.40 -90.19
CA LYS A 99 11.41 -34.23 -89.79
C LYS A 99 11.12 -34.20 -88.29
N GLU A 100 10.72 -35.33 -87.72
CA GLU A 100 10.53 -35.46 -86.27
C GLU A 100 11.83 -35.20 -85.51
N ASN A 101 12.97 -35.71 -86.00
CA ASN A 101 14.28 -35.45 -85.40
C ASN A 101 14.68 -33.97 -85.44
N ILE A 102 14.46 -33.29 -86.57
CA ILE A 102 14.70 -31.85 -86.72
C ILE A 102 13.85 -31.05 -85.71
N GLU A 103 12.55 -31.35 -85.62
CA GLU A 103 11.64 -30.65 -84.69
C GLU A 103 12.05 -30.87 -83.23
N VAL A 104 12.36 -32.12 -82.85
CA VAL A 104 12.87 -32.47 -81.51
C VAL A 104 14.19 -31.74 -81.22
N ASN A 105 15.11 -31.66 -82.18
CA ASN A 105 16.38 -30.96 -81.99
C ASN A 105 16.21 -29.44 -81.86
N LYS A 106 15.33 -28.83 -82.66
CA LYS A 106 14.96 -27.40 -82.53
C LYS A 106 14.37 -27.11 -81.16
N GLN A 107 13.43 -27.94 -80.71
CA GLN A 107 12.81 -27.80 -79.39
C GLN A 107 13.83 -28.00 -78.26
N THR A 108 14.71 -29.01 -78.38
CA THR A 108 15.78 -29.26 -77.40
C THR A 108 16.72 -28.06 -77.27
N LYS A 109 17.09 -27.43 -78.40
CA LYS A 109 17.95 -26.25 -78.44
C LYS A 109 17.28 -25.04 -77.78
N LEU A 110 15.99 -24.82 -78.04
CA LEU A 110 15.21 -23.77 -77.41
C LEU A 110 15.06 -23.99 -75.90
N ASP A 111 14.72 -25.21 -75.48
CA ASP A 111 14.59 -25.56 -74.07
C ASP A 111 15.92 -25.45 -73.31
N LYS A 112 17.03 -25.78 -73.98
CA LYS A 112 18.38 -25.56 -73.46
C LYS A 112 18.68 -24.07 -73.25
N GLN A 113 18.37 -23.22 -74.24
CA GLN A 113 18.51 -21.77 -74.08
C GLN A 113 17.64 -21.22 -72.93
N ASN A 114 16.41 -21.71 -72.80
CA ASN A 114 15.52 -21.31 -71.71
C ASN A 114 16.07 -21.75 -70.35
N LEU A 115 16.65 -22.94 -70.26
CA LEU A 115 17.33 -23.44 -69.05
C LEU A 115 18.55 -22.57 -68.70
N GLU A 116 19.39 -22.23 -69.68
CA GLU A 116 20.55 -21.35 -69.50
C GLU A 116 20.16 -19.95 -69.01
N ASN A 117 19.07 -19.39 -69.57
CA ASN A 117 18.52 -18.11 -69.10
C ASN A 117 18.02 -18.21 -67.65
N LEU A 118 17.28 -19.27 -67.31
CA LEU A 118 16.81 -19.50 -65.94
C LEU A 118 17.97 -19.62 -64.95
N ILE A 119 19.02 -20.37 -65.31
CA ILE A 119 20.25 -20.48 -64.51
C ILE A 119 20.86 -19.10 -64.25
N LYS A 120 20.96 -18.26 -65.29
CA LYS A 120 21.47 -16.90 -65.18
C LYS A 120 20.61 -16.03 -64.26
N GLU A 121 19.29 -16.04 -64.45
CA GLU A 121 18.35 -15.29 -63.60
C GLU A 121 18.45 -15.70 -62.12
N ILE A 122 18.56 -17.00 -61.85
CA ILE A 122 18.70 -17.53 -60.49
C ILE A 122 20.03 -17.07 -59.87
N LYS A 123 21.14 -17.09 -60.63
CA LYS A 123 22.45 -16.60 -60.15
C LYS A 123 22.40 -15.12 -59.80
N GLU A 124 21.88 -14.29 -60.70
CA GLU A 124 21.76 -12.84 -60.49
C GLU A 124 20.86 -12.55 -59.28
N TRP A 125 19.74 -13.26 -59.16
CA TRP A 125 18.84 -13.12 -58.00
C TRP A 125 19.54 -13.53 -56.69
N ASN A 126 20.25 -14.67 -56.66
CA ASN A 126 20.96 -15.15 -55.47
C ASN A 126 22.03 -14.15 -55.02
N GLN A 127 22.81 -13.62 -55.97
CA GLN A 127 23.86 -12.62 -55.72
C GLN A 127 23.27 -11.34 -55.10
N ALA A 128 22.16 -10.85 -55.64
CA ALA A 128 21.53 -9.60 -55.21
C ALA A 128 20.80 -9.73 -53.86
N ASN A 129 20.26 -10.92 -53.54
CA ASN A 129 19.33 -11.07 -52.43
C ASN A 129 19.86 -11.88 -51.26
N MET A 130 20.79 -12.83 -51.45
CA MET A 130 21.17 -13.75 -50.36
C MET A 130 22.67 -13.85 -50.14
N ALA A 131 23.50 -13.79 -51.20
CA ALA A 131 24.93 -14.09 -51.12
C ALA A 131 25.72 -13.20 -50.12
N ASN A 132 25.25 -11.97 -49.88
CA ASN A 132 25.90 -11.02 -48.97
C ASN A 132 25.21 -10.92 -47.60
N ILE A 133 24.23 -11.78 -47.31
CA ILE A 133 23.53 -11.81 -46.03
C ILE A 133 24.04 -13.03 -45.27
N ALA A 134 24.83 -12.80 -44.23
CA ALA A 134 25.46 -13.86 -43.44
C ALA A 134 24.43 -14.89 -42.92
N GLY A 135 23.26 -14.42 -42.48
CA GLY A 135 22.14 -15.24 -42.03
C GLY A 135 21.47 -16.14 -43.09
N LEU A 136 21.78 -15.93 -44.37
CA LEU A 136 21.26 -16.69 -45.50
C LEU A 136 22.35 -17.43 -46.26
N ALA A 137 23.57 -17.51 -45.72
CA ALA A 137 24.71 -18.12 -46.39
C ALA A 137 24.47 -19.59 -46.74
N LYS A 138 23.79 -20.36 -45.87
CA LYS A 138 23.48 -21.78 -46.10
C LYS A 138 22.45 -21.97 -47.21
N GLU A 139 21.41 -21.15 -47.22
CA GLU A 139 20.35 -21.14 -48.22
C GLU A 139 20.89 -20.69 -49.58
N SER A 140 21.76 -19.66 -49.57
CA SER A 140 22.47 -19.18 -50.76
C SER A 140 23.39 -20.25 -51.35
N GLN A 141 24.15 -20.95 -50.51
CA GLN A 141 24.99 -22.06 -50.95
C GLN A 141 24.16 -23.22 -51.49
N SER A 142 23.07 -23.59 -50.80
CA SER A 142 22.19 -24.68 -51.24
C SER A 142 21.60 -24.40 -52.62
N LEU A 143 21.17 -23.17 -52.89
CA LEU A 143 20.71 -22.75 -54.22
C LEU A 143 21.85 -22.79 -55.25
N ALA A 144 23.04 -22.29 -54.89
CA ALA A 144 24.22 -22.31 -55.75
C ALA A 144 24.67 -23.73 -56.11
N ASP A 145 24.58 -24.69 -55.19
CA ASP A 145 24.93 -26.10 -55.40
C ASP A 145 23.98 -26.77 -56.39
N VAL A 146 22.67 -26.50 -56.28
CA VAL A 146 21.67 -26.97 -57.25
C VAL A 146 21.93 -26.37 -58.63
N VAL A 147 22.21 -25.07 -58.70
CA VAL A 147 22.57 -24.40 -59.96
C VAL A 147 23.83 -25.01 -60.58
N SER A 148 24.89 -25.21 -59.80
CA SER A 148 26.14 -25.80 -60.31
C SER A 148 25.97 -27.24 -60.79
N THR A 149 25.10 -28.01 -60.13
CA THR A 149 24.77 -29.39 -60.53
C THR A 149 24.08 -29.40 -61.90
N VAL A 150 23.05 -28.56 -62.07
CA VAL A 150 22.33 -28.46 -63.34
C VAL A 150 23.23 -27.92 -64.46
N GLU A 151 24.13 -26.99 -64.16
CA GLU A 151 25.11 -26.49 -65.14
C GLU A 151 26.09 -27.56 -65.62
N LYS A 152 26.61 -28.40 -64.72
CA LYS A 152 27.53 -29.49 -65.08
C LYS A 152 26.85 -30.56 -65.92
N ASP A 153 25.60 -30.86 -65.61
CA ASP A 153 24.82 -31.88 -66.31
C ASP A 153 24.26 -31.38 -67.67
N ASN A 154 24.57 -30.14 -68.10
CA ASN A 154 24.02 -29.52 -69.31
C ASN A 154 24.70 -29.95 -70.63
N GLU A 155 25.73 -30.79 -70.55
CA GLU A 155 26.41 -31.38 -71.71
C GLU A 155 25.75 -32.72 -72.06
N ASN A 156 24.89 -32.73 -73.10
CA ASN A 156 24.19 -33.89 -73.69
C ASN A 156 22.85 -34.32 -73.05
N LEU A 157 21.91 -33.38 -72.89
CA LEU A 157 20.56 -33.66 -72.41
C LEU A 157 19.55 -33.86 -73.54
N ASP A 158 18.66 -34.83 -73.37
CA ASP A 158 17.40 -34.93 -74.11
C ASP A 158 16.32 -34.03 -73.49
N ILE A 159 15.21 -33.82 -74.20
CA ILE A 159 14.09 -32.97 -73.77
C ILE A 159 13.56 -33.34 -72.37
N ALA A 160 13.46 -34.63 -72.04
CA ALA A 160 12.90 -35.07 -70.77
C ALA A 160 13.83 -34.73 -69.59
N LYS A 161 15.14 -34.83 -69.79
CA LYS A 161 16.11 -34.43 -68.77
C LYS A 161 16.16 -32.91 -68.58
N ILE A 162 16.04 -32.12 -69.65
CA ILE A 162 15.95 -30.64 -69.56
C ILE A 162 14.73 -30.23 -68.73
N ALA A 163 13.56 -30.82 -69.00
CA ALA A 163 12.33 -30.52 -68.26
C ALA A 163 12.48 -30.81 -66.75
N LYS A 164 13.10 -31.94 -66.40
CA LYS A 164 13.33 -32.32 -65.00
C LYS A 164 14.31 -31.37 -64.28
N GLN A 165 15.38 -30.95 -64.96
CA GLN A 165 16.34 -29.99 -64.40
C GLN A 165 15.70 -28.62 -64.19
N LYS A 166 14.89 -28.16 -65.16
CA LYS A 166 14.11 -26.93 -65.04
C LYS A 166 13.20 -26.97 -63.81
N GLU A 167 12.41 -28.04 -63.66
CA GLU A 167 11.54 -28.21 -62.48
C GLU A 167 12.34 -28.17 -61.17
N THR A 168 13.50 -28.84 -61.14
CA THR A 168 14.38 -28.86 -59.96
C THR A 168 14.88 -27.46 -59.60
N LEU A 169 15.30 -26.67 -60.59
CA LEU A 169 15.71 -25.27 -60.40
C LEU A 169 14.56 -24.38 -59.92
N GLU A 170 13.39 -24.49 -60.54
CA GLU A 170 12.22 -23.70 -60.16
C GLU A 170 11.78 -23.98 -58.72
N GLN A 171 11.80 -25.26 -58.30
CA GLN A 171 11.50 -25.65 -56.93
C GLN A 171 12.53 -25.12 -55.93
N ALA A 172 13.84 -25.25 -56.23
CA ALA A 172 14.91 -24.72 -55.38
C ALA A 172 14.84 -23.19 -55.28
N TRP A 173 14.58 -22.49 -56.38
CA TRP A 173 14.45 -21.04 -56.40
C TRP A 173 13.22 -20.55 -55.64
N ALA A 174 12.08 -21.24 -55.79
CA ALA A 174 10.87 -20.93 -55.03
C ALA A 174 11.08 -21.11 -53.51
N LYS A 175 11.79 -22.17 -53.11
CA LYS A 175 12.18 -22.40 -51.72
C LYS A 175 13.07 -21.27 -51.19
N ALA A 176 14.13 -20.89 -51.92
CA ALA A 176 15.02 -19.81 -51.54
C ALA A 176 14.31 -18.45 -51.44
N LYS A 177 13.40 -18.14 -52.39
CA LYS A 177 12.56 -16.94 -52.32
C LYS A 177 11.71 -16.90 -51.05
N LYS A 178 11.15 -18.03 -50.65
CA LYS A 178 10.36 -18.14 -49.42
C LYS A 178 11.23 -17.92 -48.18
N GLU A 179 12.38 -18.59 -48.10
CA GLU A 179 13.32 -18.45 -46.98
C GLU A 179 13.82 -17.01 -46.81
N LYS A 180 14.14 -16.32 -47.91
CA LYS A 180 14.46 -14.89 -47.92
C LYS A 180 13.32 -14.03 -47.37
N ALA A 181 12.09 -14.29 -47.83
CA ALA A 181 10.92 -13.52 -47.39
C ALA A 181 10.62 -13.74 -45.90
N ASP A 182 10.79 -14.96 -45.39
CA ASP A 182 10.62 -15.28 -43.97
C ASP A 182 11.72 -14.63 -43.12
N TYR A 183 12.97 -14.62 -43.59
CA TYR A 183 14.09 -13.90 -42.98
C TYR A 183 13.82 -12.39 -42.87
N ASP A 184 13.40 -11.75 -43.97
CA ASP A 184 13.11 -10.31 -43.97
C ASP A 184 11.98 -9.96 -43.00
N ARG A 185 10.95 -10.81 -42.93
CA ARG A 185 9.84 -10.63 -41.98
C ARG A 185 10.32 -10.73 -40.53
N ALA A 186 11.16 -11.72 -40.21
CA ALA A 186 11.73 -11.89 -38.88
C ALA A 186 12.61 -10.70 -38.49
N LEU A 187 13.45 -10.23 -39.42
CA LEU A 187 14.32 -9.07 -39.22
C LEU A 187 13.54 -7.76 -39.02
N SER A 188 12.50 -7.52 -39.83
CA SER A 188 11.62 -6.37 -39.66
C SER A 188 10.95 -6.38 -38.29
N THR A 189 10.41 -7.54 -37.90
CA THR A 189 9.78 -7.72 -36.57
C THR A 189 10.77 -7.41 -35.44
N LEU A 190 12.03 -7.86 -35.56
CA LEU A 190 13.05 -7.61 -34.56
C LEU A 190 13.38 -6.13 -34.42
N LYS A 191 13.47 -5.40 -35.54
CA LYS A 191 13.71 -3.95 -35.54
C LYS A 191 12.56 -3.20 -34.87
N ASP A 192 11.31 -3.54 -35.20
CA ASP A 192 10.14 -2.92 -34.57
C ASP A 192 10.12 -3.16 -33.04
N GLN A 193 10.54 -4.35 -32.60
CA GLN A 193 10.65 -4.67 -31.17
C GLN A 193 11.78 -3.91 -30.49
N ILE A 194 12.94 -3.75 -31.14
CA ILE A 194 14.06 -2.94 -30.64
C ILE A 194 13.60 -1.49 -30.45
N ASP A 195 12.86 -0.93 -31.40
CA ASP A 195 12.31 0.43 -31.30
C ASP A 195 11.31 0.56 -30.16
N LYS A 196 10.39 -0.41 -30.00
CA LYS A 196 9.46 -0.46 -28.88
C LYS A 196 10.19 -0.51 -27.53
N ALA A 197 11.21 -1.36 -27.41
CA ALA A 197 12.00 -1.49 -26.19
C ALA A 197 12.76 -0.20 -25.85
N ASN A 198 13.39 0.43 -26.85
CA ASN A 198 14.09 1.70 -26.68
C ASN A 198 13.15 2.84 -26.25
N LYS A 199 11.92 2.85 -26.77
CA LYS A 199 10.90 3.80 -26.35
C LYS A 199 10.51 3.61 -24.87
N LEU A 200 10.27 2.37 -24.45
CA LEU A 200 9.98 2.04 -23.04
C LEU A 200 11.11 2.47 -22.10
N LEU A 201 12.37 2.21 -22.47
CA LEU A 201 13.55 2.63 -21.70
C LEU A 201 13.61 4.14 -21.51
N LYS A 202 13.40 4.92 -22.59
CA LYS A 202 13.56 6.38 -22.57
C LYS A 202 12.39 7.12 -21.94
N GLU A 203 11.16 6.72 -22.21
CA GLU A 203 9.98 7.52 -21.84
C GLU A 203 9.36 7.08 -20.52
N LYS A 204 9.36 5.78 -20.24
CA LYS A 204 8.59 5.22 -19.12
C LYS A 204 9.46 4.78 -17.97
N LEU A 205 10.51 4.01 -18.25
CA LEU A 205 11.37 3.51 -17.19
C LEU A 205 12.33 4.58 -16.64
N ALA A 206 12.50 5.70 -17.36
CA ALA A 206 13.29 6.84 -16.91
C ALA A 206 12.55 7.77 -15.92
N GLN A 207 11.24 7.56 -15.70
CA GLN A 207 10.41 8.43 -14.85
C GLN A 207 10.85 8.45 -13.38
N ASP A 208 11.44 7.36 -12.90
CA ASP A 208 12.05 7.27 -11.57
C ASP A 208 13.39 6.53 -11.69
N PRO A 209 14.50 7.28 -11.87
CA PRO A 209 15.83 6.71 -12.05
C PRO A 209 16.30 5.89 -10.84
N ASN A 210 15.82 6.23 -9.64
CA ASN A 210 16.26 5.64 -8.38
C ASN A 210 15.34 4.52 -7.89
N SER A 211 14.25 4.23 -8.60
CA SER A 211 13.36 3.13 -8.28
C SER A 211 14.07 1.79 -8.47
N THR A 212 14.34 1.08 -7.37
CA THR A 212 14.90 -0.28 -7.41
C THR A 212 14.01 -1.24 -8.21
N ALA A 213 12.68 -1.06 -8.14
CA ALA A 213 11.71 -1.87 -8.87
C ALA A 213 11.82 -1.67 -10.40
N LEU A 214 12.04 -0.43 -10.86
CA LEU A 214 12.23 -0.14 -12.29
C LEU A 214 13.67 -0.37 -12.74
N GLN A 215 14.65 -0.33 -11.84
CA GLN A 215 16.07 -0.55 -12.15
C GLN A 215 16.30 -1.94 -12.76
N SER A 216 15.80 -3.00 -12.12
CA SER A 216 15.93 -4.36 -12.67
C SER A 216 15.30 -4.47 -14.07
N ALA A 217 14.11 -3.89 -14.25
CA ALA A 217 13.43 -3.89 -15.54
C ALA A 217 14.22 -3.13 -16.62
N ARG A 218 14.90 -2.03 -16.26
CA ARG A 218 15.80 -1.30 -17.17
C ARG A 218 16.98 -2.15 -17.56
N ASP A 219 17.68 -2.72 -16.59
CA ASP A 219 18.91 -3.49 -16.82
C ASP A 219 18.63 -4.73 -17.67
N ASP A 220 17.55 -5.47 -17.37
CA ASP A 220 17.14 -6.66 -18.11
C ASP A 220 16.73 -6.32 -19.54
N LEU A 221 15.92 -5.27 -19.73
CA LEU A 221 15.49 -4.83 -21.07
C LEU A 221 16.66 -4.29 -21.89
N GLN A 222 17.57 -3.53 -21.27
CA GLN A 222 18.75 -3.00 -21.93
C GLN A 222 19.72 -4.11 -22.35
N ALA A 223 19.90 -5.14 -21.51
CA ALA A 223 20.66 -6.33 -21.87
C ALA A 223 20.00 -7.12 -23.02
N ALA A 224 18.67 -7.24 -23.03
CA ALA A 224 17.94 -7.89 -24.11
C ALA A 224 18.05 -7.12 -25.43
N VAL A 225 17.95 -5.79 -25.40
CA VAL A 225 18.16 -4.92 -26.58
C VAL A 225 19.59 -5.06 -27.12
N ALA A 226 20.60 -5.05 -26.25
CA ALA A 226 22.00 -5.22 -26.68
C ALA A 226 22.21 -6.55 -27.41
N LYS A 227 21.65 -7.65 -26.89
CA LYS A 227 21.69 -8.97 -27.55
C LYS A 227 20.91 -9.00 -28.85
N ALA A 228 19.76 -8.31 -28.90
CA ALA A 228 18.94 -8.22 -30.09
C ALA A 228 19.64 -7.45 -31.22
N MET A 229 20.39 -6.38 -30.91
CA MET A 229 21.12 -5.57 -31.89
C MET A 229 22.28 -6.30 -32.57
N ASP A 230 22.81 -7.36 -31.96
CA ASP A 230 23.87 -8.21 -32.53
C ASP A 230 23.34 -9.22 -33.57
N TYR A 231 22.34 -8.85 -34.38
CA TYR A 231 21.63 -9.77 -35.27
C TYR A 231 22.31 -10.02 -36.62
N GLN A 232 23.40 -9.30 -36.93
CA GLN A 232 23.94 -9.19 -38.29
C GLN A 232 24.38 -10.54 -38.89
N ASN A 233 24.73 -11.52 -38.05
CA ASN A 233 25.19 -12.84 -38.45
C ASN A 233 24.17 -13.97 -38.20
N ASP A 234 22.97 -13.65 -37.71
CA ASP A 234 21.99 -14.67 -37.35
C ASP A 234 21.24 -15.18 -38.57
N ASP A 235 21.00 -16.49 -38.58
CA ASP A 235 20.01 -17.11 -39.47
C ASP A 235 18.57 -16.86 -39.00
N LEU A 236 17.59 -17.39 -39.74
CA LEU A 236 16.17 -17.23 -39.41
C LEU A 236 15.84 -17.70 -37.98
N ASN A 237 16.46 -18.78 -37.51
CA ASN A 237 16.22 -19.31 -36.17
C ASN A 237 16.83 -18.40 -35.10
N GLY A 238 18.03 -17.88 -35.33
CA GLY A 238 18.67 -16.89 -34.46
C GLY A 238 17.85 -15.61 -34.33
N LEU A 239 17.32 -15.08 -35.44
CA LEU A 239 16.42 -13.92 -35.43
C LEU A 239 15.13 -14.20 -34.63
N ASN A 240 14.51 -15.36 -34.83
CA ASN A 240 13.30 -15.73 -34.11
C ASN A 240 13.54 -15.91 -32.62
N ASP A 241 14.66 -16.51 -32.21
CA ASP A 241 15.04 -16.66 -30.81
C ASP A 241 15.25 -15.29 -30.13
N LYS A 242 15.94 -14.36 -30.81
CA LYS A 242 16.10 -12.98 -30.31
C LYS A 242 14.77 -12.23 -30.23
N ASN A 243 13.87 -12.39 -31.21
CA ASN A 243 12.51 -11.85 -31.17
C ASN A 243 11.74 -12.35 -29.94
N ILE A 244 11.78 -13.65 -29.67
CA ILE A 244 11.09 -14.25 -28.52
C ILE A 244 11.63 -13.67 -27.22
N LYS A 245 12.96 -13.68 -27.04
CA LYS A 245 13.62 -13.18 -25.82
C LYS A 245 13.36 -11.69 -25.59
N LEU A 246 13.44 -10.87 -26.64
CA LEU A 246 13.16 -9.44 -26.53
C LEU A 246 11.68 -9.19 -26.23
N SER A 247 10.76 -9.94 -26.85
CA SER A 247 9.33 -9.86 -26.56
C SER A 247 9.00 -10.18 -25.10
N GLU A 248 9.65 -11.21 -24.54
CA GLU A 248 9.51 -11.58 -23.14
C GLU A 248 10.04 -10.49 -22.21
N ALA A 249 11.22 -9.94 -22.50
CA ALA A 249 11.79 -8.83 -21.73
C ALA A 249 10.90 -7.58 -21.77
N ILE A 250 10.33 -7.23 -22.93
CA ILE A 250 9.36 -6.13 -23.07
C ILE A 250 8.14 -6.37 -22.19
N LYS A 251 7.55 -7.57 -22.23
CA LYS A 251 6.37 -7.92 -21.41
C LYS A 251 6.67 -7.82 -19.91
N GLN A 252 7.83 -8.31 -19.49
CA GLN A 252 8.25 -8.22 -18.09
C GLN A 252 8.43 -6.76 -17.65
N ALA A 253 9.07 -5.93 -18.47
CA ALA A 253 9.23 -4.50 -18.19
C ALA A 253 7.88 -3.77 -18.12
N GLU A 254 6.95 -4.04 -19.04
CA GLU A 254 5.58 -3.49 -19.03
C GLU A 254 4.82 -3.89 -17.75
N GLN A 255 4.96 -5.14 -17.29
CA GLN A 255 4.33 -5.61 -16.07
C GLN A 255 4.92 -4.92 -14.82
N GLN A 256 6.24 -4.74 -14.75
CA GLN A 256 6.89 -4.03 -13.65
C GLN A 256 6.46 -2.55 -13.61
N LEU A 257 6.36 -1.90 -14.76
CA LEU A 257 5.85 -0.54 -14.87
C LEU A 257 4.40 -0.45 -14.36
N LYS A 258 3.55 -1.39 -14.76
CA LYS A 258 2.16 -1.45 -14.27
C LYS A 258 2.10 -1.62 -12.75
N ASN A 259 2.92 -2.50 -12.17
CA ASN A 259 2.97 -2.69 -10.73
C ASN A 259 3.45 -1.41 -10.01
N TYR A 260 4.44 -0.72 -10.58
CA TYR A 260 4.92 0.56 -10.09
C TYR A 260 3.81 1.63 -10.08
N ASP A 261 3.04 1.75 -11.16
CA ASP A 261 1.95 2.72 -11.28
C ASP A 261 0.79 2.42 -10.29
N ILE A 262 0.46 1.14 -10.10
CA ILE A 262 -0.52 0.71 -9.08
C ILE A 262 -0.04 1.12 -7.68
N ARG A 263 1.20 0.77 -7.32
CA ARG A 263 1.77 1.08 -6.01
C ARG A 263 1.82 2.59 -5.76
N LYS A 264 2.20 3.37 -6.76
CA LYS A 264 2.16 4.83 -6.70
C LYS A 264 0.74 5.30 -6.38
N THR A 265 -0.25 4.86 -7.16
CA THR A 265 -1.67 5.22 -6.94
C THR A 265 -2.16 4.89 -5.53
N GLU A 266 -1.85 3.70 -5.01
CA GLU A 266 -2.20 3.30 -3.65
C GLU A 266 -1.61 4.23 -2.58
N LEU A 267 -0.33 4.60 -2.72
CA LEU A 267 0.34 5.49 -1.76
C LEU A 267 -0.32 6.86 -1.69
N ILE A 268 -0.82 7.35 -2.81
CA ILE A 268 -1.53 8.63 -2.86
C ILE A 268 -2.88 8.53 -2.20
N GLU A 269 -3.67 7.51 -2.52
CA GLU A 269 -4.98 7.35 -1.87
C GLU A 269 -4.83 7.18 -0.36
N ASN A 270 -3.77 6.50 0.07
CA ASN A 270 -3.39 6.43 1.49
C ASN A 270 -3.06 7.82 2.06
N LEU A 271 -2.27 8.64 1.36
CA LEU A 271 -1.92 9.99 1.80
C LEU A 271 -3.15 10.91 1.88
N LYS A 272 -4.04 10.88 0.88
CA LYS A 272 -5.32 11.62 0.90
C LYS A 272 -6.18 11.21 2.10
N SER A 273 -6.24 9.91 2.37
CA SER A 273 -6.95 9.37 3.52
C SER A 273 -6.31 9.84 4.84
N ALA A 274 -4.98 9.81 4.94
CA ALA A 274 -4.23 10.29 6.10
C ALA A 274 -4.54 11.75 6.41
N ILE A 275 -4.49 12.61 5.39
CA ILE A 275 -4.80 14.03 5.48
C ILE A 275 -6.23 14.23 5.97
N THR A 276 -7.20 13.55 5.34
CA THR A 276 -8.62 13.67 5.68
C THR A 276 -8.90 13.26 7.12
N LEU A 277 -8.37 12.10 7.53
CA LEU A 277 -8.53 11.59 8.89
C LEU A 277 -7.86 12.50 9.91
N SER A 278 -6.66 12.99 9.62
CA SER A 278 -5.91 13.87 10.51
C SER A 278 -6.62 15.22 10.70
N LYS A 279 -7.10 15.85 9.62
CA LYS A 279 -7.89 17.11 9.70
C LYS A 279 -9.16 16.94 10.52
N ARG A 280 -9.91 15.88 10.26
CA ARG A 280 -11.12 15.57 11.03
C ARG A 280 -10.80 15.38 12.50
N TRP A 281 -9.77 14.60 12.80
CA TRP A 281 -9.37 14.34 14.17
C TRP A 281 -8.86 15.61 14.89
N ILE A 282 -8.10 16.48 14.22
CA ILE A 282 -7.72 17.80 14.77
C ILE A 282 -8.99 18.55 15.19
N LYS A 283 -9.96 18.68 14.28
CA LYS A 283 -11.21 19.41 14.53
C LYS A 283 -12.00 18.84 15.70
N ASP A 284 -12.14 17.52 15.75
CA ASP A 284 -13.01 16.82 16.69
C ASP A 284 -12.36 16.71 18.08
N GLU A 285 -11.04 16.53 18.17
CA GLU A 285 -10.36 16.11 19.40
C GLU A 285 -9.32 17.10 19.94
N ILE A 286 -8.80 18.02 19.12
CA ILE A 286 -7.65 18.88 19.49
C ILE A 286 -7.93 20.37 19.34
N GLU A 287 -8.80 20.78 18.42
CA GLU A 287 -9.04 22.18 18.00
C GLU A 287 -9.12 23.16 19.17
N ASN A 288 -9.79 22.74 20.25
CA ASN A 288 -10.12 23.57 21.42
C ASN A 288 -9.26 23.24 22.66
N LEU A 289 -8.13 22.56 22.49
CA LEU A 289 -7.24 22.19 23.60
C LEU A 289 -5.94 23.01 23.55
N PRO A 290 -5.82 24.07 24.39
CA PRO A 290 -4.63 24.93 24.41
C PRO A 290 -3.33 24.15 24.63
N ALA A 291 -3.39 23.10 25.45
CA ALA A 291 -2.27 22.20 25.77
C ALA A 291 -1.64 21.52 24.54
N PHE A 292 -2.38 21.41 23.43
CA PHE A 292 -1.94 20.78 22.19
C PHE A 292 -1.72 21.77 21.03
N SER A 293 -1.74 23.09 21.30
CA SER A 293 -1.60 24.12 20.26
C SER A 293 -0.34 23.95 19.39
N ASN A 294 0.80 23.64 20.00
CA ASN A 294 2.05 23.44 19.24
C ASN A 294 1.98 22.18 18.36
N GLN A 295 1.53 21.06 18.92
CA GLN A 295 1.38 19.80 18.18
C GLN A 295 0.35 19.91 17.05
N LYS A 296 -0.76 20.64 17.29
CA LYS A 296 -1.75 20.97 16.28
C LYS A 296 -1.10 21.70 15.12
N ASN A 297 -0.43 22.83 15.39
CA ASN A 297 0.19 23.66 14.36
C ASN A 297 1.24 22.88 13.55
N GLU A 298 2.02 22.02 14.19
CA GLU A 298 3.01 21.21 13.49
C GLU A 298 2.34 20.10 12.64
N LEU A 299 1.28 19.45 13.13
CA LEU A 299 0.52 18.48 12.32
C LEU A 299 -0.15 19.16 11.13
N GLU A 300 -0.75 20.33 11.33
CA GLU A 300 -1.31 21.16 10.25
C GLU A 300 -0.24 21.54 9.23
N SER A 301 0.95 21.96 9.67
CA SER A 301 2.06 22.26 8.75
C SER A 301 2.49 21.05 7.91
N LYS A 302 2.50 19.84 8.48
CA LYS A 302 2.80 18.61 7.73
C LYS A 302 1.68 18.26 6.74
N ILE A 303 0.43 18.47 7.13
CA ILE A 303 -0.74 18.30 6.27
C ILE A 303 -0.69 19.28 5.10
N ASP A 304 -0.47 20.57 5.37
CA ASP A 304 -0.40 21.62 4.34
C ASP A 304 0.75 21.36 3.36
N LYS A 305 1.91 20.93 3.87
CA LYS A 305 3.02 20.48 3.04
C LYS A 305 2.54 19.36 2.12
N ALA A 306 1.90 18.33 2.66
CA ALA A 306 1.43 17.19 1.87
C ALA A 306 0.37 17.57 0.82
N GLU A 307 -0.58 18.43 1.16
CA GLU A 307 -1.59 18.96 0.24
C GLU A 307 -0.94 19.76 -0.89
N SER A 308 0.04 20.61 -0.58
CA SER A 308 0.74 21.40 -1.61
C SER A 308 1.45 20.53 -2.65
N TYR A 309 1.95 19.35 -2.25
CA TYR A 309 2.55 18.38 -3.15
C TYR A 309 1.50 17.66 -4.02
N LEU A 310 0.34 17.32 -3.42
CA LEU A 310 -0.78 16.74 -4.15
C LEU A 310 -1.35 17.69 -5.21
N GLU A 311 -1.36 19.01 -4.96
CA GLU A 311 -1.91 20.01 -5.89
C GLU A 311 -0.96 20.37 -7.04
N LYS A 312 0.35 20.46 -6.80
CA LYS A 312 1.26 21.09 -7.77
C LYS A 312 1.94 20.14 -8.74
N LYS A 313 2.34 18.94 -8.31
CA LYS A 313 3.21 18.03 -9.10
C LYS A 313 3.14 16.56 -8.65
N PHE A 314 1.95 16.08 -8.35
CA PHE A 314 1.73 14.69 -7.99
C PHE A 314 2.34 13.68 -9.00
N GLU A 315 2.27 14.01 -10.30
CA GLU A 315 2.72 13.11 -11.37
C GLU A 315 4.24 12.92 -11.35
N ASP A 316 4.99 13.92 -10.87
CA ASP A 316 6.46 13.93 -10.86
C ASP A 316 7.05 13.26 -9.61
N MET A 317 6.26 13.00 -8.57
CA MET A 317 6.78 12.41 -7.34
C MET A 317 7.20 10.94 -7.51
N THR A 318 8.35 10.59 -6.93
CA THR A 318 8.80 9.21 -6.80
C THR A 318 8.01 8.46 -5.72
N ILE A 319 8.00 7.13 -5.78
CA ILE A 319 7.39 6.30 -4.72
C ILE A 319 8.01 6.61 -3.36
N LYS A 320 9.34 6.80 -3.30
CA LYS A 320 10.06 7.08 -2.05
C LYS A 320 9.64 8.40 -1.41
N GLU A 321 9.46 9.45 -2.21
CA GLU A 321 8.98 10.75 -1.71
C GLU A 321 7.55 10.65 -1.18
N LEU A 322 6.68 9.88 -1.86
CA LEU A 322 5.31 9.62 -1.41
C LEU A 322 5.29 8.82 -0.11
N GLU A 323 6.12 7.78 0.02
CA GLU A 323 6.26 7.00 1.26
C GLU A 323 6.72 7.87 2.42
N GLN A 324 7.72 8.75 2.19
CA GLN A 324 8.19 9.68 3.22
C GLN A 324 7.08 10.63 3.65
N LEU A 325 6.36 11.23 2.71
CA LEU A 325 5.29 12.18 3.01
C LEU A 325 4.13 11.52 3.76
N ASN A 326 3.77 10.29 3.35
CA ASN A 326 2.74 9.51 4.02
C ASN A 326 3.16 9.17 5.46
N ASN A 327 4.40 8.73 5.65
CA ASN A 327 4.96 8.46 6.97
C ASN A 327 5.03 9.72 7.84
N ASP A 328 5.42 10.87 7.29
CA ASP A 328 5.50 12.13 8.04
C ASP A 328 4.14 12.54 8.61
N VAL A 329 3.06 12.44 7.82
CA VAL A 329 1.70 12.76 8.27
C VAL A 329 1.19 11.69 9.25
N TYR A 330 1.26 10.41 8.88
CA TYR A 330 0.73 9.32 9.72
C TYR A 330 1.45 9.18 11.05
N ASN A 331 2.79 9.18 11.05
CA ASN A 331 3.56 9.00 12.29
C ASN A 331 3.37 10.18 13.23
N TYR A 332 3.36 11.40 12.69
CA TYR A 332 3.12 12.57 13.53
C TYR A 332 1.70 12.56 14.11
N TRP A 333 0.68 12.30 13.28
CA TRP A 333 -0.70 12.15 13.74
C TRP A 333 -0.83 11.08 14.84
N SER A 334 -0.19 9.92 14.65
CA SER A 334 -0.17 8.84 15.64
C SER A 334 0.49 9.25 16.96
N ASN A 335 1.60 9.98 16.93
CA ASN A 335 2.27 10.47 18.13
C ASN A 335 1.41 11.48 18.89
N VAL A 336 0.81 12.46 18.20
CA VAL A 336 -0.07 13.44 18.85
C VAL A 336 -1.30 12.75 19.44
N LYS A 337 -1.85 11.73 18.77
CA LYS A 337 -2.97 10.93 19.28
C LYS A 337 -2.59 10.14 20.53
N TYR A 338 -1.38 9.59 20.57
CA TYR A 338 -0.86 8.93 21.75
C TYR A 338 -0.73 9.90 22.94
N ASP A 339 -0.12 11.07 22.72
CA ASP A 339 0.04 12.10 23.74
C ASP A 339 -1.30 12.59 24.27
N LYS A 340 -2.30 12.76 23.40
CA LYS A 340 -3.68 13.09 23.78
C LYS A 340 -4.28 12.03 24.71
N GLY A 341 -4.08 10.75 24.40
CA GLY A 341 -4.53 9.68 25.29
C GLY A 341 -3.87 9.71 26.68
N GLN A 342 -2.58 10.05 26.74
CA GLN A 342 -1.89 10.24 28.03
C GLN A 342 -2.40 11.46 28.79
N TYR A 343 -2.67 12.56 28.08
CA TYR A 343 -3.24 13.77 28.64
C TYR A 343 -4.61 13.50 29.27
N ASP A 344 -5.51 12.86 28.55
CA ASP A 344 -6.86 12.54 29.04
C ASP A 344 -6.82 11.69 30.31
N LYS A 345 -5.91 10.70 30.34
CA LYS A 345 -5.70 9.86 31.53
C LYS A 345 -5.24 10.69 32.73
N LYS A 346 -4.36 11.67 32.54
CA LYS A 346 -3.87 12.55 33.59
C LYS A 346 -4.92 13.55 34.06
N ILE A 347 -5.76 14.05 33.14
CA ILE A 347 -6.91 14.86 33.50
C ILE A 347 -7.88 14.07 34.39
N ALA A 348 -8.20 12.83 34.03
CA ALA A 348 -9.06 11.98 34.85
C ALA A 348 -8.47 11.72 36.25
N GLU A 349 -7.16 11.53 36.36
CA GLU A 349 -6.45 11.40 37.64
C GLU A 349 -6.57 12.68 38.49
N LEU A 350 -6.39 13.85 37.86
CA LEU A 350 -6.53 15.15 38.52
C LEU A 350 -7.96 15.39 39.02
N GLU A 351 -8.97 15.06 38.19
CA GLU A 351 -10.39 15.17 38.56
C GLU A 351 -10.74 14.31 39.79
N GLN A 352 -10.23 13.08 39.87
CA GLN A 352 -10.43 12.22 41.04
C GLN A 352 -9.83 12.83 42.30
N LYS A 353 -8.63 13.41 42.21
CA LYS A 353 -8.00 14.09 43.35
C LYS A 353 -8.74 15.36 43.75
N ILE A 354 -9.27 16.13 42.80
CA ILE A 354 -10.12 17.28 43.08
C ILE A 354 -11.37 16.85 43.87
N GLN A 355 -12.01 15.74 43.49
CA GLN A 355 -13.15 15.21 44.25
C GLN A 355 -12.77 14.81 45.68
N LEU A 356 -11.65 14.11 45.85
CA LEU A 356 -11.13 13.76 47.17
C LEU A 356 -10.85 14.99 48.03
N ALA A 357 -10.18 15.99 47.46
CA ALA A 357 -9.87 17.26 48.12
C ALA A 357 -11.14 18.00 48.55
N ASN A 358 -12.14 18.13 47.68
CA ASN A 358 -13.43 18.76 48.02
C ASN A 358 -14.14 18.03 49.17
N ASN A 359 -14.17 16.69 49.13
CA ASN A 359 -14.74 15.89 50.21
C ASN A 359 -14.00 16.12 51.53
N GLN A 360 -12.70 16.38 51.47
CA GLN A 360 -11.89 16.64 52.65
C GLN A 360 -12.14 18.03 53.23
N ALA A 361 -12.15 19.07 52.39
CA ALA A 361 -12.49 20.43 52.79
C ALA A 361 -13.88 20.53 53.44
N ASN A 362 -14.86 19.78 52.91
CA ASN A 362 -16.22 19.74 53.48
C ASN A 362 -16.32 19.14 54.89
N LYS A 363 -15.35 18.29 55.29
CA LYS A 363 -15.29 17.73 56.64
C LYS A 363 -14.61 18.67 57.65
N MET A 364 -13.95 19.73 57.17
CA MET A 364 -13.23 20.69 58.00
C MET A 364 -14.20 21.78 58.49
N THR A 365 -15.08 21.42 59.43
CA THR A 365 -16.10 22.31 59.98
C THR A 365 -15.70 23.00 61.28
N ASP A 366 -14.66 22.50 61.96
CA ASP A 366 -14.14 23.12 63.18
C ASP A 366 -13.36 24.40 62.85
N PRO A 367 -13.62 25.54 63.51
CA PRO A 367 -12.91 26.79 63.27
C PRO A 367 -11.38 26.69 63.38
N ALA A 368 -10.86 25.74 64.17
CA ALA A 368 -9.42 25.51 64.30
C ALA A 368 -8.77 25.02 62.98
N LEU A 369 -9.56 24.51 62.03
CA LEU A 369 -9.09 24.02 60.73
C LEU A 369 -9.17 25.05 59.60
N GLU A 370 -9.65 26.26 59.87
CA GLU A 370 -9.94 27.26 58.83
C GLU A 370 -8.74 27.54 57.92
N ASN A 371 -7.54 27.71 58.50
CA ASN A 371 -6.33 27.96 57.71
C ASN A 371 -6.00 26.80 56.76
N ALA A 372 -6.05 25.56 57.25
CA ALA A 372 -5.77 24.39 56.43
C ALA A 372 -6.84 24.17 55.35
N LYS A 373 -8.10 24.54 55.64
CA LYS A 373 -9.20 24.50 54.68
C LYS A 373 -8.98 25.50 53.54
N VAL A 374 -8.64 26.75 53.87
CA VAL A 374 -8.35 27.80 52.88
C VAL A 374 -7.17 27.39 51.98
N GLU A 375 -6.10 26.81 52.55
CA GLU A 375 -4.97 26.31 51.76
C GLU A 375 -5.38 25.18 50.79
N LEU A 376 -6.22 24.25 51.24
CA LEU A 376 -6.73 23.16 50.42
C LEU A 376 -7.64 23.68 49.30
N GLU A 377 -8.54 24.61 49.60
CA GLU A 377 -9.42 25.26 48.62
C GLU A 377 -8.63 26.03 47.55
N ALA A 378 -7.56 26.73 47.95
CA ALA A 378 -6.66 27.38 47.01
C ALA A 378 -5.96 26.37 46.07
N ALA A 379 -5.55 25.22 46.58
CA ALA A 379 -4.97 24.15 45.76
C ALA A 379 -5.99 23.51 44.81
N ILE A 380 -7.23 23.32 45.26
CA ILE A 380 -8.35 22.84 44.42
C ILE A 380 -8.59 23.80 43.25
N ASN A 381 -8.61 25.11 43.51
CA ASN A 381 -8.82 26.12 42.46
C ASN A 381 -7.70 26.08 41.40
N LYS A 382 -6.44 26.00 41.83
CA LYS A 382 -5.30 25.84 40.91
C LYS A 382 -5.41 24.56 40.08
N ALA A 383 -5.83 23.45 40.67
CA ALA A 383 -6.03 22.19 39.97
C ALA A 383 -7.18 22.27 38.94
N ASN A 384 -8.26 22.98 39.25
CA ASN A 384 -9.35 23.23 38.31
C ASN A 384 -8.92 24.09 37.10
N GLU A 385 -8.05 25.08 37.33
CA GLU A 385 -7.46 25.88 36.25
C GLU A 385 -6.53 25.02 35.37
N ALA A 386 -5.65 24.24 36.02
CA ALA A 386 -4.70 23.35 35.36
C ALA A 386 -5.38 22.36 34.41
N LYS A 387 -6.56 21.83 34.77
CA LYS A 387 -7.36 20.92 33.93
C LYS A 387 -7.57 21.43 32.49
N ASN A 388 -7.67 22.75 32.32
CA ASN A 388 -8.01 23.37 31.04
C ASN A 388 -6.81 23.98 30.32
N GLN A 389 -5.66 24.10 30.99
CA GLN A 389 -4.55 24.94 30.52
C GLN A 389 -3.17 24.28 30.62
N SER A 390 -2.99 23.36 31.56
CA SER A 390 -1.69 22.72 31.78
C SER A 390 -1.30 21.84 30.60
N SER A 391 -0.01 21.82 30.28
CA SER A 391 0.54 20.87 29.34
C SER A 391 0.59 19.46 29.93
N LEU A 392 0.70 18.44 29.07
CA LEU A 392 0.89 17.04 29.49
C LEU A 392 2.04 16.87 30.50
N ASN A 393 3.13 17.60 30.33
CA ASN A 393 4.31 17.50 31.20
C ASN A 393 4.12 18.22 32.55
N GLN A 394 3.18 19.15 32.64
CA GLN A 394 2.92 19.92 33.85
C GLN A 394 1.87 19.25 34.74
N LEU A 395 0.91 18.52 34.16
CA LEU A 395 -0.15 17.81 34.91
C LEU A 395 0.37 16.93 36.07
N PRO A 396 1.47 16.17 35.94
CA PRO A 396 2.02 15.40 37.06
C PRO A 396 2.40 16.28 38.27
N ASN A 397 2.93 17.48 38.03
CA ASN A 397 3.27 18.42 39.09
C ASN A 397 2.00 18.96 39.74
N ASP A 398 1.00 19.35 38.95
CA ASP A 398 -0.28 19.87 39.46
C ASP A 398 -1.02 18.81 40.32
N ILE A 399 -0.98 17.54 39.90
CA ILE A 399 -1.47 16.37 40.64
C ILE A 399 -0.72 16.19 41.96
N SER A 400 0.62 16.36 41.94
CA SER A 400 1.47 16.24 43.12
C SER A 400 1.23 17.36 44.12
N ASP A 401 1.08 18.60 43.64
CA ASP A 401 0.81 19.77 44.47
C ASP A 401 -0.54 19.65 45.18
N LEU A 402 -1.59 19.23 44.46
CA LEU A 402 -2.88 18.95 45.08
C LEU A 402 -2.80 17.81 46.11
N GLN A 403 -2.05 16.74 45.82
CA GLN A 403 -1.85 15.67 46.79
C GLN A 403 -1.16 16.17 48.06
N SER A 404 -0.14 17.00 47.93
CA SER A 404 0.55 17.58 49.09
C SER A 404 -0.39 18.43 49.95
N ALA A 405 -1.30 19.20 49.32
CA ALA A 405 -2.31 19.96 50.05
C ALA A 405 -3.33 19.04 50.78
N ILE A 406 -3.78 17.96 50.14
CA ILE A 406 -4.63 16.94 50.77
C ILE A 406 -3.93 16.34 52.00
N ASP A 407 -2.65 15.98 51.88
CA ASP A 407 -1.89 15.36 52.97
C ASP A 407 -1.74 16.31 54.17
N LYS A 408 -1.47 17.59 53.91
CA LYS A 408 -1.42 18.63 54.95
C LYS A 408 -2.77 18.82 55.65
N ALA A 409 -3.87 18.85 54.89
CA ALA A 409 -5.21 18.94 55.47
C ALA A 409 -5.56 17.71 56.32
N ASN A 410 -5.17 16.52 55.86
CA ASN A 410 -5.30 15.27 56.61
C ASN A 410 -4.54 15.31 57.94
N GLN A 411 -3.30 15.78 57.91
CA GLN A 411 -2.50 15.96 59.12
C GLN A 411 -3.17 16.94 60.09
N ALA A 412 -3.65 18.09 59.61
CA ALA A 412 -4.29 19.09 60.45
C ALA A 412 -5.53 18.57 61.18
N MET A 413 -6.38 17.76 60.53
CA MET A 413 -7.54 17.17 61.22
C MET A 413 -7.14 16.11 62.22
N GLU A 414 -6.11 15.30 61.94
CA GLU A 414 -5.61 14.32 62.90
C GLU A 414 -5.00 15.01 64.12
N ASP A 415 -4.25 16.10 63.92
CA ASP A 415 -3.73 16.93 64.99
C ASP A 415 -4.86 17.53 65.83
N LEU A 416 -5.91 18.07 65.20
CA LEU A 416 -7.09 18.58 65.91
C LEU A 416 -7.78 17.47 66.72
N LYS A 417 -7.98 16.29 66.13
CA LYS A 417 -8.59 15.15 66.81
C LYS A 417 -7.80 14.75 68.06
N ASN A 418 -6.48 14.74 67.96
CA ASN A 418 -5.59 14.47 69.09
C ASN A 418 -5.68 15.58 70.15
N GLN A 419 -5.70 16.85 69.76
CA GLN A 419 -5.90 17.98 70.69
C GLN A 419 -7.23 17.86 71.43
N LYS A 420 -8.35 17.62 70.72
CA LYS A 420 -9.67 17.42 71.31
C LYS A 420 -9.69 16.25 72.29
N THR A 421 -9.09 15.13 71.92
CA THR A 421 -9.03 13.91 72.76
C THR A 421 -8.24 14.17 74.04
N ASN A 422 -7.08 14.81 73.93
CA ASN A 422 -6.24 15.13 75.08
C ASN A 422 -6.94 16.09 76.04
N LEU A 423 -7.49 17.19 75.52
CA LEU A 423 -8.21 18.17 76.34
C LEU A 423 -9.45 17.55 77.00
N ALA A 424 -10.21 16.72 76.28
CA ALA A 424 -11.35 16.01 76.86
C ALA A 424 -10.94 15.07 78.01
N ASN A 425 -9.80 14.39 77.89
CA ASN A 425 -9.27 13.55 78.97
C ASN A 425 -8.81 14.38 80.17
N GLU A 426 -8.14 15.51 79.94
CA GLU A 426 -7.76 16.44 81.00
C GLU A 426 -8.99 16.99 81.76
N ILE A 427 -10.05 17.35 81.04
CA ILE A 427 -11.33 17.77 81.63
C ILE A 427 -11.93 16.63 82.46
N LYS A 428 -11.97 15.40 81.94
CA LYS A 428 -12.47 14.22 82.67
C LYS A 428 -11.70 13.96 83.96
N ASP A 429 -10.37 14.10 83.93
CA ASP A 429 -9.52 13.94 85.12
C ASP A 429 -9.79 15.03 86.16
N LYS A 430 -10.03 16.29 85.73
CA LYS A 430 -10.43 17.38 86.62
C LYS A 430 -11.81 17.11 87.24
N LEU A 431 -12.78 16.70 86.44
CA LEU A 431 -14.12 16.33 86.90
C LEU A 431 -14.08 15.20 87.93
N ALA A 432 -13.31 14.13 87.70
CA ALA A 432 -13.17 13.03 88.64
C ALA A 432 -12.58 13.46 89.99
N LYS A 433 -11.60 14.38 89.98
CA LYS A 433 -11.04 14.97 91.20
C LYS A 433 -12.05 15.85 91.94
N MET A 434 -12.83 16.64 91.21
CA MET A 434 -13.90 17.46 91.77
C MET A 434 -14.98 16.58 92.41
N GLU A 435 -15.47 15.57 91.70
CA GLU A 435 -16.49 14.64 92.19
C GLU A 435 -16.06 13.97 93.49
N LYS A 436 -14.82 13.47 93.54
CA LYS A 436 -14.25 12.91 94.76
C LYS A 436 -14.20 13.93 95.90
N THR A 437 -13.75 15.15 95.62
CA THR A 437 -13.67 16.24 96.62
C THR A 437 -15.05 16.59 97.16
N PHE A 438 -16.05 16.64 96.28
CA PHE A 438 -17.43 16.94 96.64
C PHE A 438 -18.03 15.81 97.48
N ALA A 439 -17.80 14.55 97.09
CA ALA A 439 -18.23 13.37 97.83
C ALA A 439 -17.58 13.30 99.23
N ASP A 440 -16.25 13.48 99.34
CA ASP A 440 -15.53 13.43 100.61
C ASP A 440 -16.05 14.48 101.62
N LYS A 441 -16.36 15.69 101.13
CA LYS A 441 -16.98 16.76 101.93
C LYS A 441 -18.38 16.39 102.42
N ASN A 442 -19.19 15.70 101.62
CA ASN A 442 -20.52 15.27 102.06
C ASN A 442 -20.46 14.08 103.04
N THR A 443 -19.62 13.08 102.76
CA THR A 443 -19.59 11.79 103.49
C THR A 443 -19.02 11.90 104.90
N SER A 444 -18.18 12.91 105.17
CA SER A 444 -17.54 13.09 106.47
C SER A 444 -18.54 13.38 107.60
N GLU A 445 -19.70 13.98 107.33
CA GLU A 445 -20.74 14.29 108.35
C GLU A 445 -22.21 14.28 107.82
N ASN A 446 -22.46 13.88 106.56
CA ASN A 446 -23.72 14.10 105.82
C ASN A 446 -24.22 15.56 105.89
N LYS A 447 -23.25 16.48 105.92
CA LYS A 447 -23.47 17.87 106.32
C LYS A 447 -23.84 18.79 105.15
N TYR A 448 -23.46 18.43 103.93
CA TYR A 448 -23.60 19.29 102.75
C TYR A 448 -24.34 18.62 101.57
N PRO A 449 -25.52 18.00 101.77
CA PRO A 449 -26.22 17.27 100.70
C PRO A 449 -26.61 18.18 99.53
N GLU A 450 -27.11 19.39 99.79
CA GLU A 450 -27.52 20.33 98.73
C GLU A 450 -26.33 20.85 97.90
N ALA A 451 -25.15 20.98 98.50
CA ALA A 451 -23.94 21.38 97.78
C ALA A 451 -23.43 20.21 96.92
N TYR A 452 -23.45 19.00 97.46
CA TYR A 452 -23.10 17.78 96.75
C TYR A 452 -24.01 17.54 95.54
N ASP A 453 -25.32 17.58 95.72
CA ASP A 453 -26.28 17.37 94.64
C ASP A 453 -26.07 18.39 93.52
N PHE A 454 -25.81 19.66 93.84
CA PHE A 454 -25.44 20.66 92.85
C PHE A 454 -24.15 20.27 92.10
N GLY A 455 -23.07 20.00 92.82
CA GLY A 455 -21.77 19.69 92.20
C GLY A 455 -21.82 18.43 91.33
N HIS A 456 -22.48 17.38 91.82
CA HIS A 456 -22.69 16.12 91.11
C HIS A 456 -23.48 16.33 89.81
N ASN A 457 -24.59 17.08 89.87
CA ASN A 457 -25.41 17.36 88.68
C ASN A 457 -24.64 18.17 87.62
N GLU A 458 -23.84 19.15 88.02
CA GLU A 458 -23.01 19.91 87.07
C GLU A 458 -21.92 19.03 86.45
N ILE A 459 -21.27 18.18 87.25
CA ILE A 459 -20.28 17.20 86.76
C ILE A 459 -20.91 16.22 85.78
N GLU A 460 -22.10 15.71 86.08
CA GLU A 460 -22.84 14.80 85.21
C GLU A 460 -23.19 15.47 83.87
N GLN A 461 -23.65 16.73 83.90
CA GLN A 461 -23.95 17.49 82.68
C GLN A 461 -22.72 17.65 81.78
N VAL A 462 -21.59 18.07 82.34
CA VAL A 462 -20.35 18.20 81.57
C VAL A 462 -19.87 16.84 81.06
N THR A 463 -19.94 15.80 81.88
CA THR A 463 -19.57 14.43 81.47
C THR A 463 -20.41 13.95 80.28
N ASN A 464 -21.72 14.23 80.28
CA ASN A 464 -22.62 13.91 79.18
C ASN A 464 -22.29 14.69 77.90
N GLN A 465 -21.85 15.94 78.00
CA GLN A 465 -21.35 16.70 76.83
C GLN A 465 -20.11 16.03 76.23
N LEU A 466 -19.15 15.63 77.07
CA LEU A 466 -17.89 14.98 76.63
C LEU A 466 -18.10 13.59 76.00
N ASN A 467 -19.21 12.91 76.28
CA ASN A 467 -19.55 11.64 75.64
C ASN A 467 -19.86 11.81 74.14
N ASN A 468 -20.15 13.03 73.68
CA ASN A 468 -20.39 13.37 72.28
C ASN A 468 -19.24 14.21 71.69
N LEU A 469 -18.00 13.80 71.93
CA LEU A 469 -16.78 14.55 71.56
C LEU A 469 -16.72 14.98 70.09
N ASP A 470 -17.26 14.16 69.18
CA ASP A 470 -17.27 14.46 67.74
C ASP A 470 -18.07 15.73 67.40
N ASN A 471 -19.09 16.07 68.21
CA ASN A 471 -19.95 17.24 68.01
C ASN A 471 -19.41 18.52 68.67
N LEU A 472 -18.40 18.42 69.52
CA LEU A 472 -17.79 19.56 70.21
C LEU A 472 -16.66 20.14 69.37
N THR A 473 -16.60 21.45 69.21
CA THR A 473 -15.41 22.10 68.66
C THR A 473 -14.28 22.14 69.68
N LEU A 474 -13.05 22.44 69.26
CA LEU A 474 -11.97 22.71 70.20
C LEU A 474 -12.27 23.92 71.09
N GLU A 475 -12.98 24.93 70.56
CA GLU A 475 -13.45 26.09 71.32
C GLU A 475 -14.45 25.69 72.41
N ASP A 476 -15.41 24.80 72.10
CA ASP A 476 -16.37 24.28 73.09
C ASP A 476 -15.65 23.58 74.26
N LEU A 477 -14.64 22.76 73.96
CA LEU A 477 -13.84 22.09 75.00
C LEU A 477 -13.05 23.08 75.87
N ASN A 478 -12.46 24.11 75.27
CA ASN A 478 -11.76 25.16 76.03
C ASN A 478 -12.72 25.95 76.93
N ASN A 479 -13.95 26.21 76.45
CA ASN A 479 -14.99 26.87 77.23
C ASN A 479 -15.44 25.99 78.42
N ILE A 480 -15.63 24.68 78.18
CA ILE A 480 -15.90 23.70 79.24
C ILE A 480 -14.78 23.71 80.29
N ASP A 481 -13.51 23.58 79.86
CA ASP A 481 -12.37 23.55 80.79
C ASP A 481 -12.31 24.81 81.68
N SER A 482 -12.52 25.98 81.07
CA SER A 482 -12.53 27.27 81.78
C SER A 482 -13.67 27.36 82.81
N SER A 483 -14.83 26.77 82.50
CA SER A 483 -16.00 26.77 83.38
C SER A 483 -15.88 25.87 84.62
N LEU A 484 -14.92 24.93 84.64
CA LEU A 484 -14.77 23.98 85.76
C LEU A 484 -14.46 24.70 87.08
N ASN A 485 -13.67 25.78 87.03
CA ASN A 485 -13.37 26.59 88.22
C ASN A 485 -14.64 27.22 88.79
N LEU A 486 -15.54 27.71 87.93
CA LEU A 486 -16.81 28.29 88.34
C LEU A 486 -17.71 27.26 89.03
N ILE A 487 -17.75 26.01 88.54
CA ILE A 487 -18.49 24.92 89.19
C ILE A 487 -17.92 24.67 90.60
N ASN A 488 -16.59 24.59 90.73
CA ASN A 488 -15.93 24.40 92.02
C ASN A 488 -16.18 25.56 92.99
N ASP A 489 -16.14 26.81 92.52
CA ASP A 489 -16.37 28.00 93.35
C ASP A 489 -17.83 28.07 93.83
N LYS A 490 -18.79 27.76 92.95
CA LYS A 490 -20.21 27.65 93.30
C LYS A 490 -20.45 26.54 94.32
N PHE A 491 -19.80 25.39 94.16
CA PHE A 491 -19.87 24.29 95.13
C PHE A 491 -19.36 24.73 96.50
N ASN A 492 -18.16 25.33 96.56
CA ASN A 492 -17.58 25.78 97.83
C ASN A 492 -18.43 26.85 98.50
N SER A 493 -18.97 27.80 97.74
CA SER A 493 -19.87 28.82 98.27
C SER A 493 -21.15 28.23 98.88
N LYS A 494 -21.68 27.13 98.33
CA LYS A 494 -22.81 26.41 98.93
C LYS A 494 -22.43 25.70 100.24
N VAL A 495 -21.21 25.18 100.34
CA VAL A 495 -20.65 24.65 101.59
C VAL A 495 -20.56 25.77 102.64
N ASP A 496 -20.01 26.92 102.26
CA ASP A 496 -19.84 28.08 103.16
C ASP A 496 -21.20 28.66 103.61
N ILE A 497 -22.22 28.69 102.73
CA ILE A 497 -23.59 29.04 103.10
C ILE A 497 -24.11 28.12 104.21
N LYS A 498 -23.94 26.81 104.02
CA LYS A 498 -24.44 25.81 104.97
C LYS A 498 -23.74 25.92 106.33
N ASP A 499 -22.42 26.15 106.33
CA ASP A 499 -21.67 26.42 107.56
C ASP A 499 -22.14 27.69 108.27
N GLY A 500 -22.38 28.76 107.51
CA GLY A 500 -22.95 30.01 108.03
C GLY A 500 -24.33 29.79 108.66
N GLU A 501 -25.22 29.06 108.00
CA GLU A 501 -26.56 28.74 108.51
C GLU A 501 -26.51 27.92 109.81
N ASP A 502 -25.65 26.90 109.85
CA ASP A 502 -25.47 26.08 111.05
C ASP A 502 -24.92 26.91 112.22
N LEU A 503 -24.04 27.88 111.95
CA LEU A 503 -23.52 28.80 112.96
C LEU A 503 -24.61 29.76 113.46
N VAL A 504 -25.38 30.39 112.55
CA VAL A 504 -26.55 31.24 112.90
C VAL A 504 -27.53 30.48 113.80
N ASN A 505 -27.77 29.20 113.52
CA ASN A 505 -28.67 28.35 114.30
C ASN A 505 -28.13 28.03 115.71
N LYS A 506 -26.80 27.99 115.88
CA LYS A 506 -26.14 27.77 117.20
C LYS A 506 -26.01 29.06 118.03
N MET A 507 -26.08 30.24 117.41
CA MET A 507 -26.09 31.52 118.10
C MET A 507 -27.43 31.76 118.83
N SER A 508 -27.48 31.29 120.07
CA SER A 508 -28.64 31.39 120.98
C SER A 508 -28.55 32.55 121.97
N ASP A 509 -27.37 33.17 122.12
CA ASP A 509 -27.12 34.27 123.05
C ASP A 509 -27.64 35.60 122.48
N PRO A 510 -28.57 36.30 123.16
CA PRO A 510 -29.05 37.62 122.73
C PRO A 510 -27.95 38.67 122.52
N ALA A 511 -26.80 38.56 123.19
CA ALA A 511 -25.65 39.44 123.00
C ALA A 511 -25.02 39.30 121.60
N LEU A 512 -25.25 38.18 120.91
CA LEU A 512 -24.75 37.91 119.56
C LEU A 512 -25.75 38.28 118.45
N ASN A 513 -26.89 38.91 118.77
CA ASN A 513 -27.92 39.23 117.78
C ASN A 513 -27.39 40.07 116.59
N ASN A 514 -26.52 41.05 116.85
CA ASN A 514 -25.94 41.88 115.78
C ASN A 514 -25.02 41.07 114.84
N ALA A 515 -24.23 40.15 115.41
CA ALA A 515 -23.40 39.21 114.67
C ALA A 515 -24.26 38.25 113.83
N LYS A 516 -25.31 37.70 114.44
CA LYS A 516 -26.29 36.82 113.80
C LYS A 516 -26.96 37.48 112.59
N THR A 517 -27.43 38.74 112.73
CA THR A 517 -28.03 39.49 111.62
C THR A 517 -27.03 39.79 110.50
N SER A 518 -25.78 40.10 110.85
CA SER A 518 -24.71 40.38 109.87
C SER A 518 -24.33 39.13 109.08
N LEU A 519 -24.19 37.99 109.75
CA LEU A 519 -23.93 36.69 109.11
C LEU A 519 -25.11 36.25 108.23
N GLN A 520 -26.36 36.38 108.71
CA GLN A 520 -27.54 36.08 107.90
C GLN A 520 -27.61 36.96 106.64
N SER A 521 -27.28 38.24 106.75
CA SER A 521 -27.25 39.15 105.59
C SER A 521 -26.19 38.72 104.56
N ALA A 522 -25.04 38.23 105.01
CA ALA A 522 -24.00 37.72 104.12
C ALA A 522 -24.42 36.40 103.43
N ILE A 523 -25.11 35.51 104.16
CA ILE A 523 -25.70 34.28 103.61
C ILE A 523 -26.74 34.60 102.53
N ASP A 524 -27.68 35.49 102.84
CA ASP A 524 -28.75 35.88 101.91
C ASP A 524 -28.17 36.53 100.65
N LYS A 525 -27.12 37.34 100.80
CA LYS A 525 -26.42 37.93 99.65
C LYS A 525 -25.74 36.88 98.78
N MET A 526 -25.10 35.89 99.39
CA MET A 526 -24.46 34.80 98.65
C MET A 526 -25.50 33.95 97.90
N LYS A 527 -26.64 33.65 98.54
CA LYS A 527 -27.76 32.96 97.89
C LYS A 527 -28.32 33.75 96.70
N GLU A 528 -28.47 35.06 96.85
CA GLU A 528 -28.90 35.95 95.75
C GLU A 528 -27.92 35.89 94.56
N VAL A 529 -26.61 35.97 94.83
CA VAL A 529 -25.56 35.89 93.80
C VAL A 529 -25.59 34.52 93.11
N LEU A 530 -25.72 33.42 93.84
CA LEU A 530 -25.80 32.07 93.25
C LEU A 530 -27.10 31.80 92.49
N ALA A 531 -28.21 32.45 92.88
CA ALA A 531 -29.48 32.36 92.16
C ALA A 531 -29.46 33.14 90.83
N ASN A 532 -28.55 34.11 90.69
CA ASN A 532 -28.31 34.78 89.42
C ASN A 532 -27.42 33.91 88.51
N ASN A 533 -28.03 33.23 87.55
CA ASN A 533 -27.32 32.39 86.57
C ASN A 533 -26.29 33.16 85.71
N LYS A 534 -26.29 34.50 85.75
CA LYS A 534 -25.31 35.35 85.06
C LYS A 534 -24.23 35.93 85.98
N ALA A 535 -24.21 35.56 87.26
CA ALA A 535 -23.17 36.02 88.17
C ALA A 535 -21.79 35.58 87.67
N SER A 536 -20.88 36.55 87.55
CA SER A 536 -19.50 36.31 87.18
C SER A 536 -18.74 35.61 88.31
N GLU A 537 -17.64 34.93 87.96
CA GLU A 537 -16.72 34.33 88.92
C GLU A 537 -16.26 35.35 89.98
N SER A 538 -15.98 36.59 89.57
CA SER A 538 -15.58 37.66 90.49
C SER A 538 -16.69 38.05 91.48
N GLU A 539 -17.94 38.12 91.05
CA GLU A 539 -19.07 38.44 91.93
C GLU A 539 -19.32 37.32 92.96
N ILE A 540 -19.20 36.07 92.53
CA ILE A 540 -19.29 34.89 93.40
C ILE A 540 -18.16 34.92 94.42
N ASN A 541 -16.91 35.10 93.97
CA ASN A 541 -15.74 35.10 94.84
C ASN A 541 -15.73 36.28 95.83
N GLU A 542 -16.23 37.46 95.44
CA GLU A 542 -16.37 38.59 96.35
C GLU A 542 -17.43 38.33 97.43
N ALA A 543 -18.59 37.82 97.04
CA ALA A 543 -19.67 37.49 97.98
C ALA A 543 -19.26 36.36 98.93
N ASP A 544 -18.59 35.33 98.42
CA ASP A 544 -18.07 34.21 99.20
C ASP A 544 -17.01 34.67 100.23
N LYS A 545 -16.09 35.54 99.81
CA LYS A 545 -15.10 36.14 100.73
C LYS A 545 -15.76 36.91 101.87
N LYS A 546 -16.83 37.66 101.60
CA LYS A 546 -17.59 38.38 102.63
C LYS A 546 -18.30 37.42 103.58
N LEU A 547 -18.87 36.33 103.07
CA LEU A 547 -19.47 35.27 103.86
C LEU A 547 -18.44 34.60 104.77
N LYS A 548 -17.29 34.19 104.24
CA LYS A 548 -16.17 33.62 105.02
C LYS A 548 -15.70 34.54 106.13
N ALA A 549 -15.55 35.83 105.84
CA ALA A 549 -15.19 36.81 106.86
C ALA A 549 -16.25 36.91 107.97
N ALA A 550 -17.54 36.88 107.61
CA ALA A 550 -18.63 36.88 108.58
C ALA A 550 -18.68 35.59 109.42
N ILE A 551 -18.28 34.44 108.86
CA ILE A 551 -18.15 33.17 109.59
C ILE A 551 -16.96 33.20 110.55
N GLN A 552 -15.84 33.83 110.19
CA GLN A 552 -14.61 33.83 111.02
C GLN A 552 -14.63 34.83 112.19
N VAL A 553 -15.41 35.91 112.09
CA VAL A 553 -15.48 36.97 113.11
C VAL A 553 -16.37 36.58 114.30
N ASN A 554 -17.14 35.50 114.19
CA ASN A 554 -18.12 35.04 115.17
C ASN A 554 -17.95 33.57 115.52
#